data_AF-A0A645CBF8-F1
#
_entry.id   AF-A0A645CBF8-F1
#
_cell.length_a   1.000
_cell.length_b   1.000
_cell.length_c   1.000
_cell.angle_alpha   90.00
_cell.angle_beta   90.00
_cell.angle_gamma   90.00
#
_symmetry.space_group_name_H-M   'P 1'
#
loop_
_entity.id
_entity.type
_entity.pdbx_description
1 polymer ?
#
loop_
_entity_poly.entity_id
_entity_poly.type
_entity_poly.pdbx_seq_one_letter_code
_entity_poly.pdbx_strand_id
1 'polypeptide(L)'
;MTLNQFYEYWKKHYAEEHLEITTRILVKGVFDRIDAAPGHLRIDKITPKHILNFYEQLKAPDASVDEKLLSQAYIRKHASVLKTLMNTAHQWDFIINNPCEKVKLPKAGRSSKEITH
;
A
#
# COMPACT_ATOMS: atom_id res chain seq x y z
N MET A 1 -7.64 -16.90 -2.12
CA MET A 1 -7.95 -15.70 -1.32
C MET A 1 -7.57 -14.45 -2.12
N THR A 2 -8.43 -13.44 -2.14
CA THR A 2 -8.11 -12.12 -2.73
C THR A 2 -7.31 -11.24 -1.77
N LEU A 3 -6.75 -10.14 -2.26
CA LEU A 3 -6.05 -9.18 -1.41
C LEU A 3 -6.96 -8.58 -0.35
N ASN A 4 -8.21 -8.25 -0.71
CA ASN A 4 -9.21 -7.77 0.24
C ASN A 4 -9.52 -8.81 1.33
N GLN A 5 -9.78 -10.05 0.94
CA GLN A 5 -10.00 -11.14 1.91
C GLN A 5 -8.80 -11.35 2.83
N PHE A 6 -7.58 -11.26 2.29
CA PHE A 6 -6.36 -11.34 3.10
C PHE A 6 -6.24 -10.16 4.07
N TYR A 7 -6.57 -8.95 3.63
CA TYR A 7 -6.54 -7.76 4.49
C TYR A 7 -7.49 -7.91 5.67
N GLU A 8 -8.73 -8.36 5.45
CA GLU A 8 -9.68 -8.61 6.53
C GLU A 8 -9.20 -9.70 7.49
N TYR A 9 -8.59 -10.77 6.95
CA TYR A 9 -7.97 -11.83 7.76
C TYR A 9 -6.80 -11.27 8.60
N TRP A 10 -5.87 -10.55 7.99
CA TRP A 10 -4.75 -9.90 8.66
C TRP A 10 -5.22 -8.89 9.72
N LYS A 11 -6.29 -8.14 9.44
CA LYS A 11 -6.85 -7.17 10.37
C LYS A 11 -7.29 -7.85 11.67
N LYS A 12 -8.09 -8.91 11.53
CA LYS A 12 -8.65 -9.70 12.63
C LYS A 12 -7.58 -10.46 13.43
N HIS A 13 -6.59 -11.03 12.75
CA HIS A 13 -5.64 -11.95 13.36
C HIS A 13 -4.31 -11.31 13.78
N TYR A 14 -4.07 -10.04 13.45
CA TYR A 14 -2.83 -9.34 13.80
C TYR A 14 -3.06 -7.86 14.08
N ALA A 15 -3.68 -7.12 13.16
CA ALA A 15 -3.72 -5.66 13.26
C ALA A 15 -4.48 -5.16 14.50
N GLU A 16 -5.59 -5.81 14.87
CA GLU A 16 -6.42 -5.39 16.00
C GLU A 16 -5.73 -5.52 17.36
N GLU A 17 -4.82 -6.49 17.50
CA GLU A 17 -4.08 -6.76 18.72
C GLU A 17 -2.72 -6.05 18.77
N HIS A 18 -2.06 -5.90 17.60
CA HIS A 18 -0.66 -5.47 17.54
C HIS A 18 -0.47 -4.02 17.05
N LEU A 19 -1.51 -3.38 16.48
CA LEU A 19 -1.41 -2.01 15.96
C LEU A 19 -2.25 -1.02 16.75
N GLU A 20 -1.65 0.13 17.00
CA GLU A 20 -2.33 1.31 17.58
C GLU A 20 -3.56 1.74 16.76
N ILE A 21 -4.56 2.28 17.44
CA ILE A 21 -5.83 2.71 16.83
C ILE A 21 -5.60 3.65 15.64
N THR A 22 -4.72 4.62 15.81
CA THR A 22 -4.35 5.61 14.79
C THR A 22 -3.73 4.96 13.55
N THR A 23 -2.94 3.90 13.75
CA THR A 23 -2.30 3.16 12.66
C THR A 23 -3.33 2.31 11.92
N ARG A 24 -4.28 1.69 12.63
CA ARG A 24 -5.40 0.96 12.01
C ARG A 24 -6.25 1.87 11.12
N ILE A 25 -6.58 3.08 11.61
CA ILE A 25 -7.33 4.08 10.83
C ILE A 25 -6.56 4.49 9.57
N LEU A 26 -5.26 4.77 9.70
CA LEU A 26 -4.41 5.12 8.55
C LEU A 26 -4.34 3.99 7.53
N VAL A 27 -4.08 2.77 8.00
CA VAL A 27 -3.98 1.58 7.16
C VAL A 27 -5.27 1.34 6.41
N LYS A 28 -6.43 1.45 7.09
CA LYS A 28 -7.75 1.33 6.46
C LYS A 28 -7.95 2.37 5.36
N GLY A 29 -7.73 3.65 5.65
CA GLY A 29 -7.92 4.71 4.65
C GLY A 29 -6.99 4.58 3.43
N VAL A 30 -5.80 4.02 3.62
CA VAL A 30 -4.90 3.67 2.52
C VAL A 30 -5.40 2.43 1.76
N PHE A 31 -5.90 1.43 2.49
CA PHE A 31 -6.39 0.18 1.90
C PHE A 31 -7.66 0.39 1.07
N ASP A 32 -8.55 1.31 1.44
CA ASP A 32 -9.77 1.63 0.68
C ASP A 32 -9.44 2.01 -0.79
N ARG A 33 -8.29 2.66 -1.05
CA ARG A 33 -7.81 2.93 -2.42
C ARG A 33 -7.10 1.74 -3.06
N ILE A 34 -6.41 0.90 -2.28
CA ILE A 34 -5.80 -0.34 -2.76
C ILE A 34 -6.92 -1.32 -3.18
N ASP A 35 -8.06 -1.31 -2.50
CA ASP A 35 -9.17 -2.19 -2.82
C ASP A 35 -9.76 -1.89 -4.21
N ALA A 36 -9.86 -0.59 -4.54
CA ALA A 36 -10.39 -0.10 -5.82
C ALA A 36 -9.59 -0.55 -7.06
N ALA A 37 -8.30 -0.86 -6.94
CA ALA A 37 -7.47 -1.28 -8.08
C ALA A 37 -6.96 -2.73 -7.93
N PRO A 38 -5.98 -3.07 -7.07
CA PRO A 38 -5.55 -4.46 -6.88
C PRO A 38 -6.37 -5.29 -5.87
N GLY A 39 -7.37 -4.76 -5.17
CA GLY A 39 -8.09 -5.45 -4.09
C GLY A 39 -8.77 -6.76 -4.47
N HIS A 40 -9.38 -6.77 -5.66
CA HIS A 40 -10.08 -7.92 -6.22
C HIS A 40 -9.13 -8.99 -6.77
N LEU A 41 -7.84 -8.68 -6.94
CA LEU A 41 -6.87 -9.64 -7.41
C LEU A 41 -6.59 -10.69 -6.33
N ARG A 42 -6.37 -11.91 -6.78
CA ARG A 42 -5.84 -12.98 -5.93
C ARG A 42 -4.46 -12.60 -5.40
N ILE A 43 -4.23 -12.79 -4.11
CA ILE A 43 -2.96 -12.37 -3.48
C ILE A 43 -1.75 -13.08 -4.10
N ASP A 44 -1.89 -14.35 -4.47
CA ASP A 44 -0.87 -15.16 -5.16
C ASP A 44 -0.62 -14.74 -6.61
N LYS A 45 -1.49 -13.91 -7.19
CA LYS A 45 -1.38 -13.39 -8.56
C LYS A 45 -0.92 -11.94 -8.61
N ILE A 46 -0.65 -11.31 -7.47
CA ILE A 46 -0.09 -9.98 -7.44
C ILE A 46 1.36 -10.05 -7.91
N THR A 47 1.65 -9.33 -8.99
CA THR A 47 2.98 -9.27 -9.59
C THR A 47 3.58 -7.88 -9.34
N PRO A 48 4.91 -7.73 -9.45
CA PRO A 48 5.55 -6.41 -9.40
C PRO A 48 4.94 -5.40 -10.40
N LYS A 49 4.48 -5.88 -11.57
CA LYS A 49 3.82 -5.04 -12.59
C LYS A 49 2.50 -4.46 -12.07
N HIS A 50 1.68 -5.24 -11.37
CA HIS A 50 0.44 -4.73 -10.77
C HIS A 50 0.70 -3.61 -9.77
N ILE A 51 1.77 -3.74 -8.97
CA ILE A 51 2.18 -2.73 -7.98
C ILE A 51 2.67 -1.45 -8.67
N LEU A 52 3.50 -1.58 -9.70
CA LEU A 52 4.00 -0.43 -10.47
C LEU A 52 2.85 0.33 -11.14
N ASN A 53 1.96 -0.38 -11.83
CA ASN A 53 0.77 0.21 -12.45
C ASN A 53 -0.09 0.95 -11.41
N PHE A 54 -0.27 0.38 -10.22
CA PHE A 54 -0.99 1.05 -9.14
C PHE A 54 -0.30 2.35 -8.71
N TYR A 55 1.03 2.38 -8.57
CA TYR A 55 1.75 3.61 -8.25
C TYR A 55 1.72 4.65 -9.37
N GLU A 56 1.62 4.23 -10.63
CA GLU A 56 1.42 5.13 -11.76
C GLU A 56 0.02 5.75 -11.72
N GLN A 57 -1.01 4.95 -11.44
CA GLN A 57 -2.38 5.44 -11.23
C GLN A 57 -2.47 6.43 -10.07
N LEU A 58 -1.75 6.19 -8.95
CA LEU A 58 -1.70 7.14 -7.83
C LEU A 58 -1.00 8.47 -8.16
N LYS A 59 -0.15 8.50 -9.19
CA LYS A 59 0.51 9.72 -9.68
C LYS A 59 -0.31 10.44 -10.76
N ALA A 60 -1.25 9.75 -11.38
CA ALA A 60 -2.02 10.28 -12.50
C ALA A 60 -2.91 11.44 -12.03
N PRO A 61 -2.92 12.59 -12.72
CA PRO A 61 -3.70 13.77 -12.32
C PRO A 61 -5.22 13.53 -12.31
N ASP A 62 -5.68 12.58 -13.11
CA ASP A 62 -7.10 12.23 -13.33
C ASP A 62 -7.68 11.28 -12.26
N ALA A 63 -6.83 10.62 -11.47
CA ALA A 63 -7.25 9.68 -10.43
C ALA A 63 -7.71 10.36 -9.12
N SER A 64 -7.73 11.69 -9.07
CA SER A 64 -8.18 12.46 -7.92
C SER A 64 -9.55 13.07 -8.18
N VAL A 65 -10.57 12.56 -7.49
CA VAL A 65 -11.90 13.20 -7.36
C VAL A 65 -11.79 14.62 -6.77
N ASP A 66 -10.67 14.95 -6.12
CA ASP A 66 -10.38 16.23 -5.45
C ASP A 66 -9.27 17.09 -6.12
N GLU A 67 -8.84 16.79 -7.36
CA GLU A 67 -7.73 17.50 -8.07
C GLU A 67 -6.38 17.61 -7.32
N LYS A 68 -6.23 16.95 -6.17
CA LYS A 68 -5.00 16.99 -5.37
C LYS A 68 -4.09 15.85 -5.78
N LEU A 69 -3.06 16.17 -6.58
CA LEU A 69 -1.88 15.32 -6.78
C LEU A 69 -1.47 14.73 -5.43
N LEU A 70 -1.55 13.40 -5.32
CA LEU A 70 -1.18 12.72 -4.10
C LEU A 70 0.30 13.03 -3.83
N SER A 71 0.56 13.72 -2.72
CA SER A 71 1.94 14.06 -2.35
C SER A 71 2.82 12.80 -2.35
N GLN A 72 4.11 12.95 -2.62
CA GLN A 72 5.05 11.83 -2.52
C GLN A 72 4.98 11.12 -1.15
N ALA A 73 4.63 11.85 -0.09
CA ALA A 73 4.40 11.28 1.24
C ALA A 73 3.21 10.32 1.26
N TYR A 74 2.13 10.61 0.54
CA TYR A 74 0.96 9.73 0.46
C TYR A 74 1.24 8.46 -0.34
N ILE A 75 1.96 8.54 -1.46
CA ILE A 75 2.41 7.37 -2.23
C ILE A 75 3.30 6.46 -1.37
N ARG A 76 4.20 7.05 -0.57
CA ARG A 76 5.03 6.28 0.37
C ARG A 76 4.20 5.57 1.45
N LYS A 77 3.14 6.20 1.95
CA LYS A 77 2.21 5.54 2.88
C LYS A 77 1.55 4.32 2.23
N HIS A 78 1.07 4.45 1.00
CA HIS A 78 0.49 3.32 0.24
C HIS A 78 1.47 2.17 0.08
N ALA A 79 2.70 2.51 -0.31
CA ALA A 79 3.73 1.51 -0.50
C ALA A 79 4.19 0.85 0.81
N SER A 80 4.21 1.60 1.92
CA SER A 80 4.49 1.07 3.25
C SER A 80 3.45 0.03 3.67
N VAL A 81 2.17 0.38 3.57
CA VAL A 81 1.05 -0.52 3.91
C VAL A 81 1.07 -1.78 3.04
N LEU A 82 1.24 -1.61 1.73
CA LEU A 82 1.30 -2.74 0.81
C LEU A 82 2.49 -3.67 1.13
N LYS A 83 3.65 -3.10 1.47
CA LYS A 83 4.82 -3.88 1.86
C LYS A 83 4.59 -4.64 3.17
N THR A 84 3.97 -4.02 4.18
CA THR A 84 3.59 -4.72 5.41
C THR A 84 2.65 -5.89 5.12
N LEU A 85 1.63 -5.69 4.29
CA LEU A 85 0.67 -6.75 3.94
C LEU A 85 1.36 -7.90 3.16
N MET A 86 2.16 -7.60 2.14
CA MET A 86 2.83 -8.63 1.35
C MET A 86 3.91 -9.37 2.14
N ASN A 87 4.64 -8.67 3.03
CA ASN A 87 5.57 -9.32 3.95
C ASN A 87 4.84 -10.29 4.88
N THR A 88 3.71 -9.85 5.45
CA THR A 88 2.94 -10.71 6.37
C THR A 88 2.32 -11.89 5.61
N ALA A 89 1.82 -11.66 4.40
CA ALA A 89 1.30 -12.72 3.54
C ALA A 89 2.36 -13.77 3.22
N HIS A 90 3.60 -13.34 2.99
CA HIS A 90 4.72 -14.25 2.77
C HIS A 90 5.09 -15.02 4.04
N GLN A 91 5.17 -14.34 5.18
CA GLN A 91 5.45 -14.97 6.48
C GLN A 91 4.39 -16.00 6.89
N TRP A 92 3.13 -15.77 6.51
CA TRP A 92 2.00 -16.65 6.81
C TRP A 92 1.72 -17.66 5.68
N ASP A 93 2.64 -17.80 4.72
CA ASP A 93 2.58 -18.78 3.62
C ASP A 93 1.35 -18.64 2.68
N PHE A 94 0.78 -17.43 2.59
CA PHE A 94 -0.27 -17.12 1.59
C PHE A 94 0.32 -16.80 0.22
N ILE A 95 1.59 -16.41 0.16
CA ILE A 95 2.34 -16.19 -1.08
C ILE A 95 3.75 -16.78 -0.99
N ILE A 96 4.19 -17.41 -2.08
CA ILE A 96 5.53 -18.01 -2.18
C ILE A 96 6.60 -16.92 -2.33
N ASN A 97 6.30 -15.87 -3.10
CA ASN A 97 7.24 -14.80 -3.41
C ASN A 97 6.61 -13.44 -3.14
N ASN A 98 7.34 -12.57 -2.46
CA ASN A 98 6.90 -11.21 -2.18
C ASN A 98 7.09 -10.29 -3.40
N PRO A 99 6.01 -9.81 -4.05
CA PRO A 99 6.13 -8.94 -5.22
C PRO A 99 6.69 -7.55 -4.88
N CYS A 100 6.57 -7.09 -3.63
CA CYS A 100 7.07 -5.78 -3.20
C CYS A 100 8.60 -5.71 -3.08
N GLU A 101 9.31 -6.84 -2.97
CA GLU A 101 10.78 -6.86 -2.89
C GLU A 101 11.44 -6.45 -4.20
N LYS A 102 10.79 -6.76 -5.31
CA LYS A 102 11.29 -6.48 -6.67
C LYS A 102 10.93 -5.07 -7.15
N VAL A 103 10.08 -4.35 -6.40
CA VAL A 103 9.63 -3.00 -6.76
C VAL A 103 10.48 -1.97 -6.04
N LYS A 104 11.23 -1.17 -6.80
CA LYS A 104 11.92 0.00 -6.26
C LYS A 104 10.90 1.11 -6.01
N LEU A 105 10.69 1.44 -4.74
CA LEU A 105 9.98 2.63 -4.32
C LEU A 105 10.56 3.87 -5.02
N PRO A 106 9.71 4.79 -5.54
CA PRO A 106 10.19 6.07 -6.05
C PRO A 106 11.04 6.75 -4.97
N LYS A 107 12.33 6.98 -5.26
CA LYS A 107 13.24 7.62 -4.31
C LYS A 107 12.63 8.94 -3.87
N ALA A 108 12.62 9.15 -2.56
CA ALA A 108 12.24 10.41 -2.00
C ALA A 108 13.19 11.49 -2.52
N GLY A 109 12.70 12.42 -3.34
CA GLY A 109 13.33 13.73 -3.36
C GLY A 109 13.31 14.22 -1.91
N ARG A 110 14.47 14.43 -1.31
CA ARG A 110 14.56 15.14 -0.03
C ARG A 110 13.88 16.48 -0.26
N SER A 111 12.69 16.70 0.31
CA SER A 111 12.27 18.07 0.56
C SER A 111 13.16 18.52 1.71
N SER A 112 14.28 19.16 1.36
CA SER A 112 14.94 20.06 2.28
C SER A 112 13.88 21.05 2.72
N LYS A 113 13.56 21.05 4.00
CA LYS A 113 12.92 22.21 4.61
C LYS A 113 13.99 23.29 4.57
N GLU A 114 13.96 24.15 3.56
CA GLU A 114 14.59 25.47 3.68
C GLU A 114 13.79 26.21 4.75
N ILE A 115 14.36 26.23 5.95
CA ILE A 115 13.96 27.13 7.02
C ILE A 115 14.65 28.45 6.64
N THR A 116 13.93 29.34 5.98
CA THR A 116 14.34 30.74 5.86
C THR A 116 14.16 31.38 7.24
N HIS A 117 15.24 31.88 7.82
CA HIS A 117 15.23 32.73 9.01
C HIS A 117 15.45 34.18 8.58
#